data_AF-A0A375GQM8-F1
#
_entry.id   AF-A0A375GQM8-F1
#
_cell.length_a   1.000
_cell.length_b   1.000
_cell.length_c   1.000
_cell.angle_alpha   90.00
_cell.angle_beta   90.00
_cell.angle_gamma   90.00
#
_symmetry.space_group_name_H-M   'P 1'
#
loop_
_entity.id
_entity.type
_entity.pdbx_description
1 polymer ?
#
loop_
_entity_poly.entity_id
_entity_poly.type
_entity_poly.pdbx_seq_one_letter_code
_entity_poly.pdbx_strand_id
1 'polypeptide(L)'
;MRNLFWQHDAQIDPSRLHCAHSTALLLELIRYAGMISYCPRPLLLTDPMRGWVHAFALAEQFETSRLGIITRHNAVRGPAAQCFTDCLLQEIRRRARSAAQKDSELFDELDVLY
;
A
#
# COMPACT_ATOMS: atom_id res chain seq x y z
N MET A 1 12.42 8.43 5.49
CA MET A 1 13.67 9.11 5.10
C MET A 1 14.86 8.16 5.20
N ARG A 2 15.24 7.70 6.41
CA ARG A 2 16.34 6.74 6.57
C ARG A 2 16.11 5.42 5.80
N ASN A 3 14.98 4.76 6.05
CA ASN A 3 14.65 3.47 5.43
C ASN A 3 14.16 3.58 3.97
N LEU A 4 14.30 4.73 3.32
CA LEU A 4 13.82 4.93 1.95
C LEU A 4 14.90 5.51 1.04
N PHE A 5 15.72 6.45 1.53
CA PHE A 5 16.76 7.06 0.72
C PHE A 5 18.14 6.78 1.29
N TRP A 6 18.35 7.11 2.56
CA TRP A 6 19.70 7.10 3.14
C TRP A 6 20.28 5.70 3.39
N GLN A 7 19.45 4.67 3.57
CA GLN A 7 19.93 3.29 3.68
C GLN A 7 20.49 2.73 2.35
N HIS A 8 20.24 3.43 1.24
CA HIS A 8 20.74 3.08 -0.10
C HIS A 8 21.66 4.18 -0.65
N ASP A 9 22.30 4.95 0.24
CA ASP A 9 23.25 6.03 -0.09
C ASP A 9 22.68 7.16 -0.98
N ALA A 10 21.35 7.23 -1.15
CA ALA A 10 20.71 8.30 -1.90
C ALA A 10 20.70 9.61 -1.08
N GLN A 11 21.65 10.49 -1.38
CA GLN A 11 21.75 11.81 -0.75
C GLN A 11 20.84 12.83 -1.46
N ILE A 12 19.56 12.83 -1.09
CA ILE A 12 18.58 13.79 -1.58
C ILE A 12 18.52 14.99 -0.61
N ASP A 13 18.60 16.20 -1.16
CA ASP A 13 18.38 17.43 -0.41
C ASP A 13 16.98 17.42 0.24
N PRO A 14 16.88 17.56 1.58
CA PRO A 14 15.61 17.60 2.29
C PRO A 14 14.60 18.63 1.74
N SER A 15 15.06 19.74 1.17
CA SER A 15 14.19 20.76 0.57
C SER A 15 13.41 20.26 -0.65
N ARG A 16 13.87 19.16 -1.26
CA ARG A 16 13.24 18.52 -2.43
C ARG A 16 12.31 17.37 -2.05
N LEU A 17 12.17 17.10 -0.75
CA LEU A 17 11.38 15.98 -0.24
C LEU A 17 10.09 16.48 0.37
N HIS A 18 8.98 16.00 -0.19
CA HIS A 18 7.64 16.35 0.29
C HIS A 18 6.96 15.11 0.86
N CYS A 19 6.51 15.20 2.10
CA CYS A 19 5.68 14.19 2.72
C CYS A 19 4.22 14.40 2.33
N ALA A 20 3.71 13.59 1.41
CA ALA A 20 2.28 13.56 1.14
C ALA A 20 1.56 12.85 2.30
N HIS A 21 0.68 13.56 3.01
CA HIS A 21 -0.07 13.01 4.15
C HIS A 21 -1.38 12.34 3.74
N SER A 22 -1.66 12.25 2.44
CA SER A 22 -2.81 11.54 1.90
C SER A 22 -2.53 11.07 0.48
N THR A 23 -3.23 10.02 0.05
CA THR A 23 -3.16 9.54 -1.33
C THR A 23 -3.64 10.62 -2.30
N ALA A 24 -4.66 11.40 -1.95
CA ALA A 24 -5.14 12.49 -2.80
C ALA A 24 -4.04 13.52 -3.09
N LEU A 25 -3.34 14.02 -2.06
CA LEU A 25 -2.24 14.96 -2.25
C LEU A 25 -1.09 14.34 -3.05
N LEU A 26 -0.75 13.07 -2.78
CA LEU A 26 0.27 12.33 -3.53
C LEU A 26 -0.06 12.32 -5.03
N LEU A 27 -1.32 12.06 -5.40
CA LEU A 27 -1.74 12.00 -6.81
C LEU A 27 -1.66 13.36 -7.48
N GLU A 28 -2.06 14.43 -6.79
CA GLU A 28 -1.96 15.80 -7.32
C GLU A 28 -0.49 16.20 -7.56
N LEU A 29 0.41 15.87 -6.64
CA LEU A 29 1.84 16.15 -6.78
C LEU A 29 2.46 15.38 -7.96
N ILE A 30 2.10 14.11 -8.14
CA ILE A 30 2.58 13.32 -9.30
C ILE A 30 2.02 13.90 -10.60
N ARG A 31 0.71 14.16 -10.65
CA ARG A 31 0.01 14.52 -11.88
C ARG A 31 0.33 15.93 -12.35
N TYR A 32 0.41 16.89 -11.43
CA TYR A 32 0.48 18.32 -11.79
C TYR A 32 1.81 18.99 -11.41
N ALA A 33 2.57 18.43 -10.49
CA ALA A 33 3.87 18.99 -10.07
C ALA A 33 5.08 18.21 -10.61
N GLY A 34 4.85 17.21 -11.49
CA GLY A 34 5.93 16.43 -12.12
C GLY A 34 6.78 15.64 -11.11
N MET A 35 6.19 15.29 -9.96
CA MET A 35 6.89 14.60 -8.90
C MET A 35 6.84 13.08 -9.06
N ILE A 36 7.86 12.40 -8.53
CA ILE A 36 7.86 10.96 -8.32
C ILE A 36 7.56 10.67 -6.85
N SER A 37 6.97 9.50 -6.58
CA SER A 37 6.62 9.10 -5.22
C SER A 37 6.96 7.64 -4.94
N TYR A 38 7.02 7.32 -3.65
CA TYR A 38 7.15 5.97 -3.13
C TYR A 38 5.85 5.59 -2.43
N CYS A 39 5.22 4.50 -2.87
CA CYS A 39 3.95 4.06 -2.34
C CYS A 39 3.77 2.54 -2.49
N PRO A 40 2.92 1.89 -1.67
CA PRO A 40 2.64 0.46 -1.80
C PRO A 40 2.16 0.08 -3.19
N ARG A 41 2.71 -0.99 -3.75
CA ARG A 41 2.42 -1.50 -5.09
C ARG A 41 0.92 -1.74 -5.37
N PRO A 42 0.09 -2.24 -4.42
CA PRO A 42 -1.35 -2.38 -4.61
C PRO A 42 -2.07 -1.07 -5.01
N LEU A 43 -1.53 0.11 -4.67
CA LEU A 43 -2.16 1.38 -5.04
C LEU A 43 -2.16 1.61 -6.56
N LEU A 44 -1.19 1.08 -7.30
CA LEU A 44 -1.14 1.18 -8.77
C LEU A 44 -2.33 0.49 -9.46
N LEU A 45 -2.96 -0.45 -8.75
CA LEU A 45 -4.09 -1.23 -9.24
C LEU A 45 -5.45 -0.63 -8.82
N THR A 46 -5.43 0.51 -8.13
CA THR A 46 -6.64 1.25 -7.76
C THR A 46 -7.05 2.21 -8.88
N ASP A 47 -8.35 2.51 -8.98
CA ASP A 47 -8.89 3.39 -10.02
C ASP A 47 -8.21 4.77 -10.10
N PRO A 48 -7.81 5.41 -8.98
CA PRO A 48 -7.11 6.69 -9.04
C PRO A 48 -5.75 6.66 -9.75
N MET A 49 -5.08 5.50 -9.85
CA MET A 49 -3.71 5.37 -10.40
C MET A 49 -3.62 4.52 -11.66
N ARG A 50 -4.56 3.57 -11.83
CA ARG A 50 -4.51 2.58 -12.90
C ARG A 50 -4.47 3.25 -14.27
N GLY A 51 -3.51 2.83 -15.09
CA GLY A 51 -3.39 3.22 -16.50
C GLY A 51 -2.64 4.52 -16.79
N TRP A 52 -2.22 5.28 -15.76
CA TRP A 52 -1.45 6.51 -15.98
C TRP A 52 -0.23 6.65 -15.06
N VAL A 53 -0.23 6.05 -13.87
CA VAL A 53 0.97 5.94 -13.04
C VAL A 53 1.72 4.66 -13.38
N HIS A 54 3.03 4.78 -13.54
CA HIS A 54 3.93 3.66 -13.82
C HIS A 54 4.98 3.55 -12.71
N ALA A 55 5.22 2.32 -12.24
CA ALA A 55 6.30 2.05 -11.30
C ALA A 55 7.65 2.00 -12.03
N PHE A 56 8.68 2.54 -11.38
CA PHE A 56 10.05 2.31 -11.79
C PHE A 56 10.58 1.03 -11.15
N ALA A 57 11.28 0.22 -11.92
CA ALA A 57 12.06 -0.89 -11.37
C ALA A 57 13.29 -0.31 -10.68
N LEU A 58 13.40 -0.53 -9.37
CA LEU A 58 14.56 -0.17 -8.57
C LEU A 58 15.41 -1.42 -8.33
N ALA A 59 16.73 -1.27 -8.30
CA ALA A 59 17.65 -2.36 -7.96
C ALA A 59 17.65 -2.63 -6.45
N GLU A 60 17.35 -1.59 -5.68
CA GLU A 60 17.26 -1.60 -4.24
C GLU A 60 16.03 -2.34 -3.75
N GLN A 61 16.19 -3.10 -2.66
CA GLN A 61 15.08 -3.73 -1.97
C GLN A 61 14.66 -2.89 -0.76
N PHE A 62 13.37 -2.63 -0.66
CA PHE A 62 12.76 -1.90 0.44
C PHE A 62 11.99 -2.86 1.34
N GLU A 63 11.87 -2.51 2.62
CA GLU A 63 11.09 -3.31 3.56
C GLU A 63 9.61 -3.34 3.15
N THR A 64 9.04 -4.55 3.07
CA THR A 64 7.61 -4.74 2.84
C THR A 64 6.81 -4.24 4.03
N SER A 65 5.84 -3.37 3.76
CA SER A 65 4.92 -2.88 4.79
C SER A 65 3.92 -3.98 5.19
N ARG A 66 3.82 -4.28 6.48
CA ARG A 66 2.79 -5.17 7.03
C ARG A 66 1.56 -4.35 7.43
N LEU A 67 0.39 -4.76 6.95
CA LEU A 67 -0.90 -4.25 7.39
C LEU A 67 -1.51 -5.22 8.39
N GLY A 68 -2.08 -4.71 9.48
CA GLY A 68 -2.64 -5.55 10.53
C GLY A 68 -3.84 -4.91 11.21
N ILE A 69 -4.71 -5.76 11.75
CA ILE A 69 -5.80 -5.35 12.63
C ILE A 69 -5.25 -5.35 14.05
N ILE A 70 -5.17 -4.18 14.68
CA ILE A 70 -4.63 -4.04 16.02
C ILE A 70 -5.77 -4.03 17.03
N THR A 71 -5.64 -4.83 18.09
CA THR A 71 -6.57 -4.84 19.23
C THR A 71 -5.86 -4.40 20.50
N ARG A 72 -6.62 -3.89 21.48
CA ARG A 72 -6.08 -3.55 22.79
C ARG A 72 -5.54 -4.82 23.48
N HIS A 73 -4.38 -4.70 24.10
CA HIS A 73 -3.77 -5.77 24.89
C HIS A 73 -4.74 -6.25 25.99
N ASN A 74 -4.87 -7.56 26.18
CA ASN A 74 -5.79 -8.23 27.13
C ASN A 74 -7.29 -7.93 26.96
N ALA A 75 -7.71 -7.30 25.86
CA ALA A 75 -9.13 -7.16 25.59
C ALA A 75 -9.69 -8.47 25.01
N VAL A 76 -10.77 -8.99 25.61
CA VAL A 76 -11.54 -10.06 24.99
C VAL A 76 -12.17 -9.51 23.72
N ARG A 77 -11.91 -10.15 22.58
CA ARG A 77 -12.55 -9.79 21.31
C ARG A 77 -14.05 -10.02 21.43
N GLY A 78 -14.83 -8.93 21.36
CA GLY A 78 -16.27 -9.03 21.31
C GLY A 78 -16.75 -9.69 20.00
N PRO A 79 -17.99 -10.24 19.97
CA PRO A 79 -18.52 -10.93 18.79
C PRO A 79 -18.47 -10.09 17.51
N ALA A 80 -18.72 -8.78 17.60
CA ALA A 80 -18.66 -7.87 16.45
C ALA A 80 -17.25 -7.73 15.87
N ALA A 81 -16.22 -7.69 16.72
CA ALA A 81 -14.82 -7.57 16.26
C ALA A 81 -14.34 -8.86 15.58
N GLN A 82 -14.78 -10.01 16.10
CA GLN A 82 -14.51 -11.30 15.48
C GLN A 82 -15.21 -11.40 14.12
N CYS A 83 -16.51 -11.09 14.08
CA CYS A 83 -17.30 -11.05 12.84
C CYS A 83 -16.66 -10.14 11.78
N PHE A 84 -16.23 -8.92 12.16
CA PHE A 84 -15.51 -8.02 11.25
C PHE A 84 -14.25 -8.67 10.66
N THR A 85 -13.43 -9.31 11.51
CA THR A 85 -12.22 -9.99 11.06
C THR A 85 -12.59 -11.11 10.08
N ASP A 86 -13.53 -11.97 10.45
CA ASP A 86 -13.94 -13.11 9.62
C ASP A 86 -14.51 -12.66 8.26
N CYS A 87 -15.37 -11.63 8.26
CA CYS A 87 -15.90 -11.05 7.02
C CYS A 87 -14.81 -10.44 6.14
N LEU A 88 -13.86 -9.71 6.71
CA LEU A 88 -12.76 -9.13 5.94
C LEU A 88 -11.91 -10.23 5.28
N LEU A 89 -11.55 -11.25 6.04
CA LEU A 89 -10.74 -12.37 5.53
C LEU A 89 -11.50 -13.17 4.46
N GLN A 90 -12.80 -13.36 4.66
CA GLN A 90 -13.67 -13.99 3.67
C GLN A 90 -13.68 -13.18 2.37
N GLU A 91 -13.83 -11.86 2.45
CA GLU A 91 -13.83 -10.99 1.27
C GLU A 91 -12.48 -11.00 0.55
N ILE A 92 -11.36 -10.91 1.28
CA ILE A 92 -10.02 -11.00 0.69
C ILE A 92 -9.88 -12.32 -0.08
N ARG A 93 -10.20 -13.46 0.55
CA ARG A 93 -10.11 -14.80 -0.07
C ARG A 93 -11.09 -14.97 -1.24
N ARG A 94 -12.26 -14.34 -1.18
CA ARG A 94 -13.26 -14.39 -2.25
C ARG A 94 -12.76 -13.62 -3.47
N ARG A 95 -12.21 -12.43 -3.27
CA ARG A 95 -11.73 -11.57 -4.36
C ARG A 95 -10.42 -12.07 -4.96
N ALA A 96 -9.53 -12.66 -4.16
CA ALA A 96 -8.33 -13.35 -4.66
C ALA A 96 -8.64 -14.51 -5.62
N ARG A 97 -9.83 -15.12 -5.52
CA ARG A 97 -10.30 -16.20 -6.40
C ARG A 97 -11.30 -15.72 -7.47
N SER A 98 -11.50 -14.41 -7.58
CA SER A 98 -12.44 -13.82 -8.54
C SER A 98 -11.93 -14.01 -9.96
N ALA A 99 -12.83 -14.30 -10.90
CA ALA A 99 -12.51 -14.31 -12.33
C ALA A 99 -12.37 -12.89 -12.92
N ALA A 100 -12.72 -11.85 -12.15
CA ALA A 100 -12.53 -10.47 -12.58
C ALA A 100 -11.05 -10.10 -12.49
N GLN A 101 -10.43 -9.81 -13.64
CA GLN A 101 -9.00 -9.49 -13.76
C GLN A 101 -8.53 -8.41 -12.79
N LYS A 102 -9.35 -7.37 -12.58
CA LYS A 102 -9.03 -6.27 -11.65
C LYS A 102 -8.89 -6.74 -10.21
N ASP A 103 -9.69 -7.73 -9.80
CA ASP A 103 -9.62 -8.30 -8.46
C ASP A 103 -8.39 -9.20 -8.36
N SER A 104 -8.20 -10.15 -9.27
CA SER A 104 -7.05 -11.07 -9.20
C SER A 104 -5.72 -10.31 -9.16
N GLU A 105 -5.52 -9.33 -10.05
CA GLU A 105 -4.30 -8.50 -10.05
C GLU A 105 -4.04 -7.81 -8.70
N LEU A 106 -5.08 -7.24 -8.08
CA LEU A 106 -4.93 -6.53 -6.81
C LEU A 106 -4.58 -7.47 -5.66
N PHE A 107 -5.26 -8.62 -5.61
CA PHE A 107 -5.11 -9.56 -4.51
C PHE A 107 -3.88 -10.47 -4.67
N ASP A 108 -3.33 -10.62 -5.87
CA ASP A 108 -2.02 -11.26 -6.10
C ASP A 108 -0.85 -10.46 -5.53
N GLU A 109 -1.02 -9.14 -5.33
CA GLU A 109 -0.03 -8.26 -4.69
C GLU A 109 -0.09 -8.30 -3.14
N LEU A 110 -0.95 -9.15 -2.56
CA LEU A 110 -1.18 -9.23 -1.11
C LEU A 110 -0.89 -10.63 -0.56
N ASP A 111 0.04 -10.70 0.40
CA ASP A 111 0.25 -11.89 1.21
C ASP A 111 -0.57 -11.83 2.50
N VAL A 112 -1.51 -12.77 2.66
CA VAL A 112 -2.30 -12.85 3.90
C VAL A 112 -1.58 -13.69 4.94
N LEU A 113 -1.12 -13.03 6.00
CA LEU A 113 -0.42 -13.64 7.13
C LEU A 113 -1.42 -13.93 8.25
N TYR A 114 -1.40 -15.15 8.79
CA TYR A 114 -2.23 -15.60 9.92
C TYR A 114 -1.38 -16.17 11.03
#